data_AF-A0A3A5QJX4-F1
#
_entry.id   AF-A0A3A5QJX4-F1
#
_cell.length_a   1.000
_cell.length_b   1.000
_cell.length_c   1.000
_cell.angle_alpha   90.00
_cell.angle_beta   90.00
_cell.angle_gamma   90.00
#
_symmetry.space_group_name_H-M   'P 1'
#
loop_
_entity.id
_entity.type
_entity.pdbx_description
1 polymer ?
#
loop_
_entity_poly.entity_id
_entity_poly.type
_entity_poly.pdbx_seq_one_letter_code
_entity_poly.pdbx_strand_id
1 'polypeptide(L)'
;TVRELVNEAQGLTGDAFLNRAVLYRQREDLTTEVVPIDIKAIMDGTSQNIILMKNDILYIPSIHDLEDRGNVVIHGEVAKPDSYPYADNMTLEDLIIQAGGLREAASVVRVDVSRRIKNPRSTVDNDTIGQIYTFSLKEGFIVDGTPGFVLQPYDEVYVRRSPGYQAQQNVVVEGEILFGGSYAMTSREERLSDLINKAGGATNYAYLRGAKLTRVANASEKKRMGDVIRLMSRQLGEAMMDSLGVRVEDTFSVGIDLEKALVNPGGTADIVLREGDVISIPKNNNTVTINGAVMVPNTVSYIEGENIDYYLNQAGGYSENAKKSKKFIVYMNGQVTKVKGSGKKQIEPGCEIIVPSKAKKRTNIGNILGYATTFSTLGMMVASIANLIKK
;
A
#
# COMPACT_ATOMS: atom_id res chain seq x y z
N THR A 1 30.92 -16.48 -59.13
CA THR A 1 30.95 -17.73 -58.32
C THR A 1 30.54 -17.41 -56.88
N VAL A 2 30.27 -18.40 -56.02
CA VAL A 2 29.89 -18.16 -54.61
C VAL A 2 30.95 -17.31 -53.88
N ARG A 3 32.24 -17.64 -54.05
CA ARG A 3 33.34 -16.86 -53.46
C ARG A 3 33.37 -15.41 -53.94
N GLU A 4 33.17 -15.17 -55.24
CA GLU A 4 33.11 -13.82 -55.80
C GLU A 4 31.92 -13.03 -55.25
N LEU A 5 30.73 -13.65 -55.12
CA LEU A 5 29.55 -13.01 -54.55
C LEU A 5 29.78 -12.58 -53.11
N VAL A 6 30.41 -13.43 -52.30
CA VAL A 6 30.79 -13.08 -50.92
C VAL A 6 31.79 -11.93 -50.90
N ASN A 7 32.79 -11.93 -51.78
CA ASN A 7 33.75 -10.83 -51.88
C ASN A 7 33.12 -9.52 -52.36
N GLU A 8 32.17 -9.58 -53.28
CA GLU A 8 31.40 -8.42 -53.76
C GLU A 8 30.51 -7.86 -52.64
N ALA A 9 30.01 -8.72 -51.75
CA ALA A 9 29.33 -8.34 -50.51
C ALA A 9 30.29 -7.87 -49.39
N GLN A 10 31.58 -7.62 -49.69
CA GLN A 10 32.62 -7.19 -48.74
C GLN A 10 33.04 -8.24 -47.71
N GLY A 11 32.76 -9.51 -47.95
CA GLY A 11 33.17 -10.63 -47.11
C GLY A 11 32.08 -11.13 -46.15
N LEU A 12 32.45 -12.05 -45.27
CA LEU A 12 31.56 -12.62 -44.25
C LEU A 12 31.62 -11.74 -42.99
N THR A 13 30.47 -11.53 -42.35
CA THR A 13 30.40 -10.88 -41.04
C THR A 13 31.01 -11.76 -39.95
N GLY A 14 31.49 -11.15 -38.86
CA GLY A 14 32.15 -11.88 -37.77
C GLY A 14 31.25 -12.87 -37.03
N ASP A 15 29.94 -12.73 -37.17
CA ASP A 15 28.89 -13.57 -36.59
C ASP A 15 28.30 -14.54 -37.61
N ALA A 16 28.83 -14.64 -38.84
CA ALA A 16 28.29 -15.55 -39.86
C ALA A 16 28.45 -17.03 -39.46
N PHE A 17 27.39 -17.83 -39.65
CA PHE A 17 27.45 -19.28 -39.43
C PHE A 17 28.15 -19.99 -40.60
N LEU A 18 29.43 -20.30 -40.40
CA LEU A 18 30.30 -20.75 -41.49
C LEU A 18 30.13 -22.23 -41.90
N ASN A 19 29.55 -23.06 -41.03
CA ASN A 19 29.50 -24.50 -41.25
C ASN A 19 28.43 -24.92 -42.26
N ARG A 20 27.39 -24.09 -42.47
CA ARG A 20 26.31 -24.39 -43.42
C ARG A 20 25.58 -23.12 -43.86
N ALA A 21 25.77 -22.76 -45.13
CA ALA A 21 24.96 -21.80 -45.85
C ALA A 21 23.93 -22.52 -46.75
N VAL A 22 22.91 -21.78 -47.18
CA VAL A 22 21.81 -22.28 -48.00
C VAL A 22 21.77 -21.48 -49.29
N LEU A 23 21.97 -22.14 -50.44
CA LEU A 23 21.76 -21.53 -51.75
C LEU A 23 20.41 -21.95 -52.31
N TYR A 24 19.51 -20.99 -52.47
CA TYR A 24 18.26 -21.18 -53.19
C TYR A 24 18.50 -20.96 -54.67
N ARG A 25 18.31 -22.00 -55.47
CA ARG A 25 18.52 -21.99 -56.92
C ARG A 25 17.21 -22.18 -57.66
N GLN A 26 16.99 -21.37 -58.69
CA GLN A 26 15.85 -21.53 -59.59
C GLN A 26 16.25 -22.39 -60.80
N ARG A 27 15.51 -23.48 -61.02
CA ARG A 27 15.65 -24.36 -62.19
C ARG A 27 14.97 -23.76 -63.42
N GLU A 28 15.24 -24.32 -64.59
CA GLU A 28 14.66 -23.87 -65.86
C GLU A 28 13.12 -23.98 -65.91
N ASP A 29 12.55 -24.92 -65.15
CA ASP A 29 11.10 -25.09 -64.99
C ASP A 29 10.47 -24.15 -63.95
N LEU A 30 11.24 -23.14 -63.50
CA LEU A 30 10.88 -22.17 -62.47
C LEU A 30 10.71 -22.74 -61.05
N THR A 31 11.00 -24.02 -60.83
CA THR A 31 11.01 -24.60 -59.49
C THR A 31 12.26 -24.20 -58.71
N THR A 32 12.17 -24.14 -57.39
CA THR A 32 13.30 -23.80 -56.51
C THR A 32 13.89 -25.06 -55.89
N GLU A 33 15.22 -25.15 -55.90
CA GLU A 33 15.97 -26.16 -55.15
C GLU A 33 16.86 -25.51 -54.09
N VAL A 34 17.19 -26.29 -53.06
CA VAL A 34 18.10 -25.88 -51.98
C VAL A 34 19.39 -26.66 -52.11
N VAL A 35 20.49 -25.95 -52.32
CA VAL A 35 21.84 -26.50 -52.35
C VAL A 35 22.53 -26.16 -51.02
N PRO A 36 22.87 -27.15 -50.17
CA PRO A 36 23.64 -26.90 -48.95
C PRO A 36 25.09 -26.58 -49.32
N ILE A 37 25.65 -25.56 -48.69
CA ILE A 37 27.01 -25.08 -48.97
C ILE A 37 27.79 -25.01 -47.66
N ASP A 38 28.99 -25.59 -47.63
CA ASP A 38 29.99 -25.31 -46.60
C ASP A 38 30.76 -24.04 -47.01
N ILE A 39 30.33 -22.89 -46.47
CA ILE A 39 30.88 -21.60 -46.90
C ILE A 39 32.32 -21.44 -46.41
N LYS A 40 32.67 -21.98 -45.24
CA LYS A 40 34.05 -22.00 -44.74
C LYS A 40 34.98 -22.68 -45.73
N ALA A 41 34.61 -23.89 -46.17
CA ALA A 41 35.45 -24.67 -47.07
C ALA A 41 35.58 -24.00 -48.46
N ILE A 42 34.53 -23.32 -48.94
CA ILE A 42 34.61 -22.56 -50.20
C ILE A 42 35.50 -21.32 -50.04
N MET A 43 35.44 -20.60 -48.93
CA MET A 43 36.29 -19.40 -48.71
C MET A 43 37.76 -19.77 -48.49
N ASP A 44 38.02 -20.84 -47.74
CA ASP A 44 39.37 -21.37 -47.46
C ASP A 44 40.01 -22.08 -48.67
N GLY A 45 39.24 -22.33 -49.73
CA GLY A 45 39.71 -23.00 -50.95
C GLY A 45 39.85 -24.52 -50.85
N THR A 46 39.35 -25.12 -49.77
CA THR A 46 39.37 -26.58 -49.55
C THR A 46 38.22 -27.29 -50.27
N SER A 47 37.13 -26.58 -50.57
CA SER A 47 36.03 -27.07 -51.42
C SER A 47 35.98 -26.36 -52.77
N GLN A 48 35.44 -27.07 -53.76
CA GLN A 48 35.23 -26.52 -55.09
C GLN A 48 34.24 -25.35 -55.04
N ASN A 49 34.60 -24.24 -55.69
CA ASN A 49 33.75 -23.06 -55.76
C ASN A 49 32.54 -23.33 -56.67
N ILE A 50 31.37 -22.87 -56.26
CA ILE A 50 30.11 -23.11 -56.97
C ILE A 50 29.85 -21.97 -57.94
N ILE A 51 29.54 -22.31 -59.20
CA ILE A 51 29.12 -21.34 -60.21
C ILE A 51 27.66 -20.95 -59.92
N LEU A 52 27.41 -19.65 -59.86
CA LEU A 52 26.08 -19.09 -59.61
C LEU A 52 25.27 -19.06 -60.90
N MET A 53 23.97 -19.32 -60.78
CA MET A 53 22.99 -19.23 -61.86
C MET A 53 22.11 -17.99 -61.68
N LYS A 54 21.36 -17.64 -62.73
CA LYS A 54 20.40 -16.53 -62.66
C LYS A 54 19.38 -16.81 -61.55
N ASN A 55 19.10 -15.79 -60.74
CA ASN A 55 18.17 -15.84 -59.60
C ASN A 55 18.61 -16.74 -58.42
N ASP A 56 19.89 -17.09 -58.33
CA ASP A 56 20.44 -17.73 -57.13
C ASP A 56 20.43 -16.74 -55.94
N ILE A 57 19.98 -17.21 -54.78
CA ILE A 57 20.00 -16.45 -53.51
C ILE A 57 20.83 -17.24 -52.49
N LEU A 58 21.95 -16.67 -52.07
CA LEU A 58 22.79 -17.22 -51.01
C LEU A 58 22.35 -16.65 -49.66
N TYR A 59 21.89 -17.52 -48.76
CA TYR A 59 21.54 -17.19 -47.39
C TYR A 59 22.58 -17.77 -46.43
N ILE A 60 23.20 -16.87 -45.65
CA ILE A 60 24.15 -17.22 -44.59
C ILE A 60 23.56 -16.67 -43.29
N PRO A 61 23.05 -17.54 -42.39
CA PRO A 61 22.49 -17.08 -41.12
C PRO A 61 23.58 -16.56 -40.18
N SER A 62 23.22 -15.67 -39.26
CA SER A 62 24.06 -15.35 -38.11
C SER A 62 24.07 -16.51 -37.10
N ILE A 63 25.17 -16.69 -36.36
CA ILE A 63 25.21 -17.59 -35.20
C ILE A 63 24.15 -17.21 -34.17
N HIS A 64 23.78 -15.93 -34.07
CA HIS A 64 22.74 -15.45 -33.17
C HIS A 64 21.32 -15.78 -33.65
N ASP A 65 21.11 -15.99 -34.96
CA ASP A 65 19.82 -16.44 -35.51
C ASP A 65 19.57 -17.93 -35.21
N LEU A 66 20.64 -18.69 -34.99
CA LEU A 66 20.59 -20.14 -34.76
C LEU A 66 20.68 -20.50 -33.27
N GLU A 67 21.32 -19.64 -32.46
CA GLU A 67 21.44 -19.81 -31.02
C GLU A 67 20.50 -18.86 -30.28
N ASP A 68 19.39 -19.41 -29.79
CA ASP A 68 18.57 -18.71 -28.82
C ASP A 68 19.31 -18.65 -27.46
N ARG A 69 20.04 -17.54 -27.27
CA ARG A 69 20.80 -17.26 -26.05
C ARG A 69 19.89 -17.00 -24.84
N GLY A 70 18.60 -16.73 -25.07
CA GLY A 70 17.62 -16.45 -24.04
C GLY A 70 17.97 -15.24 -23.17
N ASN A 71 17.13 -15.01 -22.17
CA ASN A 71 17.37 -14.01 -21.13
C ASN A 71 17.43 -14.69 -19.77
N VAL A 72 18.09 -14.04 -18.82
CA VAL A 72 17.91 -14.33 -17.39
C VAL A 72 16.94 -13.33 -16.80
N VAL A 73 16.23 -13.70 -15.74
CA VAL A 73 15.26 -12.80 -15.09
C VAL A 73 15.59 -12.67 -13.62
N ILE A 74 15.52 -11.45 -13.08
CA ILE A 74 15.71 -11.21 -11.65
C ILE A 74 14.49 -10.54 -11.04
N HIS A 75 14.00 -11.12 -9.95
CA HIS A 75 12.81 -10.72 -9.23
C HIS A 75 13.14 -10.32 -7.79
N GLY A 76 12.23 -9.51 -7.20
CA GLY A 76 12.23 -9.23 -5.77
C GLY A 76 13.00 -7.96 -5.39
N GLU A 77 13.75 -8.02 -4.28
CA GLU A 77 14.35 -6.84 -3.64
C GLU A 77 15.68 -6.40 -4.27
N VAL A 78 15.64 -6.11 -5.57
CA VAL A 78 16.74 -5.48 -6.31
C VAL A 78 16.33 -4.10 -6.80
N ALA A 79 17.28 -3.23 -7.13
CA ALA A 79 16.95 -1.87 -7.55
C ALA A 79 16.04 -1.85 -8.79
N LYS A 80 16.35 -2.68 -9.80
CA LYS A 80 15.62 -2.82 -11.08
C LYS A 80 15.32 -4.30 -11.40
N PRO A 81 14.22 -4.86 -10.87
CA PRO A 81 13.78 -6.21 -11.23
C PRO A 81 13.30 -6.22 -12.70
N ASP A 82 13.93 -7.03 -13.54
CA ASP A 82 13.61 -7.14 -14.97
C ASP A 82 14.24 -8.40 -15.61
N SER A 83 14.02 -8.58 -16.90
CA SER A 83 14.72 -9.53 -17.76
C SER A 83 15.98 -8.89 -18.36
N TYR A 84 17.10 -9.60 -18.28
CA TYR A 84 18.41 -9.16 -18.77
C TYR A 84 18.93 -10.14 -19.83
N PRO A 85 19.52 -9.64 -20.93
CA PRO A 85 20.15 -10.51 -21.92
C PRO A 85 21.21 -11.40 -21.28
N TYR A 86 21.14 -12.70 -21.54
CA TYR A 86 22.16 -13.62 -21.08
C TYR A 86 23.48 -13.39 -21.84
N ALA A 87 24.59 -13.45 -21.11
CA ALA A 87 25.93 -13.42 -21.67
C ALA A 87 26.74 -14.63 -21.20
N ASP A 88 27.70 -15.06 -22.01
CA ASP A 88 28.54 -16.20 -21.69
C ASP A 88 29.37 -15.93 -20.43
N ASN A 89 29.37 -16.90 -19.50
CA ASN A 89 29.98 -16.81 -18.16
C ASN A 89 29.37 -15.77 -17.22
N MET A 90 28.15 -15.29 -17.50
CA MET A 90 27.43 -14.39 -16.60
C MET A 90 27.14 -15.05 -15.26
N THR A 91 27.53 -14.38 -14.17
CA THR A 91 27.32 -14.88 -12.82
C THR A 91 26.06 -14.29 -12.17
N LEU A 92 25.63 -14.90 -11.06
CA LEU A 92 24.57 -14.35 -10.21
C LEU A 92 24.91 -12.92 -9.76
N GLU A 93 26.17 -12.68 -9.39
CA GLU A 93 26.68 -11.40 -8.95
C GLU A 93 26.59 -10.34 -10.06
N ASP A 94 26.98 -10.69 -11.29
CA ASP A 94 26.88 -9.79 -12.44
C ASP A 94 25.43 -9.37 -12.69
N LEU A 95 24.48 -10.31 -12.58
CA LEU A 95 23.06 -10.01 -12.74
C LEU A 95 22.56 -9.05 -11.65
N ILE A 96 22.96 -9.25 -10.40
CA ILE A 96 22.60 -8.35 -9.29
C ILE A 96 23.17 -6.95 -9.54
N ILE A 97 24.41 -6.84 -10.03
CA ILE A 97 25.03 -5.56 -10.37
C ILE A 97 24.29 -4.87 -11.53
N GLN A 98 23.96 -5.61 -12.60
CA GLN A 98 23.17 -5.08 -13.72
C GLN A 98 21.78 -4.61 -13.28
N ALA A 99 21.19 -5.30 -12.30
CA ALA A 99 19.94 -4.90 -11.66
C ALA A 99 20.08 -3.68 -10.74
N GLY A 100 21.28 -3.10 -10.59
CA GLY A 100 21.56 -1.93 -9.77
C GLY A 100 21.78 -2.24 -8.28
N GLY A 101 22.09 -3.50 -7.96
CA GLY A 101 22.31 -3.97 -6.59
C GLY A 101 21.04 -4.36 -5.84
N LEU A 102 21.22 -4.73 -4.58
CA LEU A 102 20.14 -5.11 -3.66
C LEU A 102 19.50 -3.87 -3.04
N ARG A 103 18.19 -3.94 -2.76
CA ARG A 103 17.51 -2.95 -1.91
C ARG A 103 17.84 -3.18 -0.44
N GLU A 104 17.63 -2.17 0.41
CA GLU A 104 17.80 -2.27 1.88
C GLU A 104 16.94 -3.41 2.48
N ALA A 105 15.77 -3.63 1.88
CA ALA A 105 14.84 -4.68 2.31
C ALA A 105 15.26 -6.09 1.89
N ALA A 106 16.31 -6.26 1.09
CA ALA A 106 16.71 -7.55 0.54
C ALA A 106 17.23 -8.51 1.62
N SER A 107 16.89 -9.79 1.46
CA SER A 107 17.49 -10.86 2.25
C SER A 107 18.84 -11.23 1.66
N VAL A 108 19.90 -10.91 2.38
CA VAL A 108 21.25 -11.40 2.05
C VAL A 108 21.38 -12.90 2.33
N VAL A 109 20.54 -13.50 3.14
CA VAL A 109 20.68 -14.92 3.54
C VAL A 109 20.09 -15.87 2.49
N ARG A 110 19.18 -15.38 1.64
CA ARG A 110 18.41 -16.25 0.74
C ARG A 110 18.13 -15.59 -0.61
N VAL A 111 18.91 -16.00 -1.60
CA VAL A 111 18.68 -15.77 -3.02
C VAL A 111 18.47 -17.13 -3.68
N ASP A 112 17.29 -17.32 -4.28
CA ASP A 112 16.96 -18.58 -4.96
C ASP A 112 17.19 -18.41 -6.46
N VAL A 113 17.88 -19.35 -7.11
CA VAL A 113 17.99 -19.43 -8.57
C VAL A 113 17.22 -20.66 -9.05
N SER A 114 16.19 -20.44 -9.86
CA SER A 114 15.41 -21.48 -10.50
C SER A 114 15.94 -21.73 -11.90
N ARG A 115 16.34 -22.97 -12.16
CA ARG A 115 16.87 -23.44 -13.44
C ARG A 115 15.97 -24.51 -14.01
N ARG A 116 15.51 -24.32 -15.25
CA ARG A 116 14.74 -25.34 -15.97
C ARG A 116 15.63 -26.53 -16.35
N ILE A 117 15.12 -27.76 -16.22
CA ILE A 117 15.82 -28.96 -16.69
C ILE A 117 15.56 -29.09 -18.19
N LYS A 118 16.60 -28.98 -19.02
CA LYS A 118 16.51 -29.20 -20.47
C LYS A 118 17.05 -30.60 -20.80
N ASN A 119 16.20 -31.50 -21.30
CA ASN A 119 16.66 -32.75 -21.90
C ASN A 119 16.05 -32.92 -23.31
N PRO A 120 16.68 -32.36 -24.36
CA PRO A 120 16.20 -32.45 -25.74
C PRO A 120 16.19 -33.88 -26.31
N ARG A 121 16.82 -34.84 -25.62
CA ARG A 121 16.88 -36.26 -26.02
C ARG A 121 16.10 -37.16 -25.06
N SER A 122 15.31 -36.60 -24.15
CA SER A 122 14.51 -37.41 -23.23
C SER A 122 13.47 -38.19 -24.01
N THR A 123 13.52 -39.51 -23.92
CA THR A 123 12.47 -40.41 -24.42
C THR A 123 11.50 -40.83 -23.31
N VAL A 124 11.73 -40.34 -22.09
CA VAL A 124 10.92 -40.58 -20.89
C VAL A 124 10.36 -39.26 -20.38
N ASP A 125 9.12 -39.32 -19.93
CA ASP A 125 8.45 -38.21 -19.24
C ASP A 125 9.08 -38.06 -17.84
N ASN A 126 9.56 -36.87 -17.52
CA ASN A 126 10.31 -36.60 -16.29
C ASN A 126 9.49 -35.62 -15.45
N ASP A 127 9.08 -36.03 -14.25
CA ASP A 127 8.25 -35.20 -13.36
C ASP A 127 8.96 -33.93 -12.84
N THR A 128 10.28 -33.85 -12.97
CA THR A 128 11.07 -32.69 -12.55
C THR A 128 11.30 -31.72 -13.69
N ILE A 129 10.65 -30.56 -13.61
CA ILE A 129 10.73 -29.49 -14.61
C ILE A 129 11.84 -28.46 -14.33
N GLY A 130 12.42 -28.47 -13.12
CA GLY A 130 13.44 -27.51 -12.70
C GLY A 130 14.19 -27.88 -11.44
N GLN A 131 15.31 -27.19 -11.20
CA GLN A 131 16.16 -27.26 -10.03
C GLN A 131 16.21 -25.88 -9.36
N ILE A 132 16.32 -25.87 -8.02
CA ILE A 132 16.47 -24.62 -7.25
C ILE A 132 17.82 -24.67 -6.55
N TYR A 133 18.60 -23.61 -6.74
CA TYR A 133 19.83 -23.36 -5.99
C TYR A 133 19.58 -22.21 -5.02
N THR A 134 20.07 -22.31 -3.79
CA THR A 134 19.86 -21.29 -2.77
C THR A 134 21.21 -20.80 -2.25
N PHE A 135 21.37 -19.49 -2.25
CA PHE A 135 22.61 -18.82 -1.89
C PHE A 135 22.40 -17.80 -0.78
N SER A 136 23.40 -17.67 0.08
CA SER A 136 23.59 -16.51 0.94
C SER A 136 24.66 -15.61 0.35
N LEU A 137 24.46 -14.30 0.44
CA LEU A 137 25.36 -13.25 -0.02
C LEU A 137 26.10 -12.63 1.17
N LYS A 138 27.38 -12.35 0.96
CA LYS A 138 28.24 -11.55 1.86
C LYS A 138 28.29 -10.09 1.40
N GLU A 139 28.90 -9.24 2.22
CA GLU A 139 29.23 -7.87 1.82
C GLU A 139 29.96 -7.86 0.46
N GLY A 140 29.56 -6.94 -0.42
CA GLY A 140 30.05 -6.88 -1.80
C GLY A 140 29.37 -7.83 -2.79
N PHE A 141 28.20 -8.40 -2.44
CA PHE A 141 27.39 -9.30 -3.28
C PHE A 141 28.02 -10.66 -3.57
N ILE A 142 29.06 -11.05 -2.82
CA ILE A 142 29.77 -12.31 -3.06
C ILE A 142 28.92 -13.46 -2.52
N VAL A 143 28.66 -14.48 -3.34
CA VAL A 143 28.02 -15.71 -2.89
C VAL A 143 28.91 -16.40 -1.84
N ASP A 144 28.34 -16.69 -0.67
CA ASP A 144 29.03 -17.41 0.39
C ASP A 144 29.24 -18.88 0.01
N GLY A 145 30.46 -19.39 0.20
CA GLY A 145 30.86 -20.75 -0.15
C GLY A 145 31.48 -20.85 -1.54
N THR A 146 30.66 -20.81 -2.60
CA THR A 146 31.12 -20.93 -4.00
C THR A 146 30.87 -19.63 -4.77
N PRO A 147 31.83 -18.70 -4.78
CA PRO A 147 31.77 -17.50 -5.61
C PRO A 147 31.58 -17.85 -7.09
N GLY A 148 30.83 -17.02 -7.82
CA GLY A 148 30.76 -17.13 -9.28
C GLY A 148 29.84 -18.25 -9.77
N PHE A 149 28.65 -18.37 -9.18
CA PHE A 149 27.62 -19.25 -9.74
C PHE A 149 27.24 -18.75 -11.14
N VAL A 150 27.62 -19.52 -12.17
CA VAL A 150 27.35 -19.18 -13.56
C VAL A 150 25.90 -19.49 -13.89
N LEU A 151 25.18 -18.47 -14.33
CA LEU A 151 23.81 -18.56 -14.78
C LEU A 151 23.74 -19.28 -16.12
N GLN A 152 22.57 -19.79 -16.44
CA GLN A 152 22.26 -20.38 -17.74
C GLN A 152 21.13 -19.59 -18.41
N PRO A 153 21.02 -19.67 -19.76
CA PRO A 153 19.88 -19.14 -20.47
C PRO A 153 18.58 -19.56 -19.80
N TYR A 154 17.76 -18.55 -19.47
CA TYR A 154 16.45 -18.71 -18.86
C TYR A 154 16.41 -19.09 -17.38
N ASP A 155 17.50 -18.90 -16.66
CA ASP A 155 17.46 -18.91 -15.20
C ASP A 155 16.65 -17.73 -14.65
N GLU A 156 15.93 -17.99 -13.56
CA GLU A 156 15.20 -16.98 -12.82
C GLU A 156 15.78 -16.84 -11.41
N VAL A 157 16.19 -15.63 -11.07
CA VAL A 157 16.79 -15.28 -9.78
C VAL A 157 15.75 -14.57 -8.93
N TYR A 158 15.58 -15.02 -7.69
CA TYR A 158 14.63 -14.50 -6.73
C TYR A 158 15.35 -13.96 -5.51
N VAL A 159 15.45 -12.63 -5.41
CA VAL A 159 15.98 -11.95 -4.23
C VAL A 159 14.82 -11.71 -3.26
N ARG A 160 14.76 -12.50 -2.19
CA ARG A 160 13.64 -12.43 -1.22
C ARG A 160 13.76 -11.18 -0.36
N ARG A 161 12.61 -10.69 0.14
CA ARG A 161 12.59 -9.67 1.20
C ARG A 161 13.02 -10.26 2.53
N SER A 162 13.86 -9.55 3.27
CA SER A 162 14.27 -9.92 4.61
C SER A 162 13.05 -9.92 5.55
N PRO A 163 12.74 -11.04 6.23
CA PRO A 163 11.61 -11.10 7.16
C PRO A 163 11.74 -10.14 8.35
N GLY A 164 12.98 -9.82 8.72
CA GLY A 164 13.31 -8.87 9.79
C GLY A 164 13.28 -7.41 9.37
N TYR A 165 13.23 -7.12 8.06
CA TYR A 165 13.23 -5.74 7.59
C TYR A 165 11.83 -5.14 7.66
N GLN A 166 11.74 -3.99 8.33
CA GLN A 166 10.62 -3.08 8.21
C GLN A 166 11.13 -1.68 7.99
N ALA A 167 10.43 -0.95 7.13
CA ALA A 167 10.64 0.48 7.02
C ALA A 167 10.32 1.13 8.37
N GLN A 168 11.04 2.20 8.69
CA GLN A 168 10.77 3.00 9.87
C GLN A 168 9.34 3.56 9.79
N GLN A 169 8.54 3.30 10.82
CA GLN A 169 7.18 3.78 10.94
C GLN A 169 7.11 4.85 12.02
N ASN A 170 6.32 5.90 11.78
CA ASN A 170 6.21 7.01 12.70
C ASN A 170 4.76 7.21 13.16
N VAL A 171 4.63 7.68 14.39
CA VAL A 171 3.37 8.07 15.04
C VAL A 171 3.53 9.46 15.63
N VAL A 172 2.43 10.19 15.75
CA VAL A 172 2.45 11.57 16.25
C VAL A 172 1.63 11.66 17.52
N VAL A 173 2.14 12.39 18.52
CA VAL A 173 1.39 12.77 19.71
C VAL A 173 1.40 14.29 19.87
N GLU A 174 0.22 14.85 20.08
CA GLU A 174 0.01 16.30 20.16
C GLU A 174 -0.99 16.68 21.27
N GLY A 175 -1.00 17.97 21.61
CA GLY A 175 -1.86 18.54 22.65
C GLY A 175 -1.18 18.62 24.01
N GLU A 176 -1.90 18.29 25.09
CA GLU A 176 -1.44 18.36 26.48
C GLU A 176 -0.54 17.17 26.85
N ILE A 177 0.65 17.16 26.26
CA ILE A 177 1.71 16.18 26.49
C ILE A 177 3.02 16.92 26.79
N LEU A 178 3.93 16.31 27.56
CA LEU A 178 5.20 16.96 27.91
C LEU A 178 6.09 17.23 26.70
N PHE A 179 6.27 16.22 25.85
CA PHE A 179 7.02 16.33 24.60
C PHE A 179 6.12 15.92 23.43
N GLY A 180 5.51 16.91 22.78
CA GLY A 180 4.72 16.67 21.56
C GLY A 180 5.61 16.54 20.34
N GLY A 181 5.22 15.70 19.38
CA GLY A 181 5.96 15.53 18.13
C GLY A 181 5.79 14.17 17.48
N SER A 182 6.66 13.90 16.51
CA SER A 182 6.74 12.63 15.78
C SER A 182 7.72 11.68 16.48
N TYR A 183 7.28 10.45 16.69
CA TYR A 183 8.05 9.38 17.32
C TYR A 183 8.18 8.20 16.38
N ALA A 184 9.40 7.68 16.29
CA ALA A 184 9.66 6.44 15.57
C ALA A 184 9.18 5.24 16.40
N MET A 185 8.41 4.38 15.76
CA MET A 185 8.01 3.10 16.32
C MET A 185 9.24 2.20 16.41
N THR A 186 9.44 1.59 17.59
CA THR A 186 10.54 0.66 17.87
C THR A 186 10.10 -0.80 17.80
N SER A 187 8.79 -1.06 17.79
CA SER A 187 8.20 -2.40 17.70
C SER A 187 6.89 -2.38 16.93
N ARG A 188 6.55 -3.50 16.26
CA ARG A 188 5.24 -3.72 15.61
C ARG A 188 4.07 -3.69 16.59
N GLU A 189 4.35 -3.98 17.85
CA GLU A 189 3.35 -4.08 18.91
C GLU A 189 3.34 -2.86 19.81
N GLU A 190 4.01 -1.78 19.41
CA GLU A 190 4.05 -0.54 20.18
C GLU A 190 2.64 0.02 20.39
N ARG A 191 2.33 0.37 21.64
CA ARG A 191 0.98 0.72 22.08
C ARG A 191 0.86 2.18 22.46
N LEU A 192 -0.38 2.60 22.75
CA LEU A 192 -0.68 3.95 23.23
C LEU A 192 0.14 4.29 24.47
N SER A 193 0.19 3.41 25.47
CA SER A 193 0.96 3.68 26.69
C SER A 193 2.45 3.88 26.42
N ASP A 194 3.03 3.10 25.50
CA ASP A 194 4.45 3.20 25.14
C ASP A 194 4.77 4.55 24.52
N LEU A 195 3.93 5.01 23.59
CA LEU A 195 4.07 6.33 22.97
C LEU A 195 3.95 7.45 23.99
N ILE A 196 2.95 7.40 24.88
CA ILE A 196 2.77 8.44 25.90
C ILE A 196 3.96 8.47 26.86
N ASN A 197 4.51 7.31 27.24
CA ASN A 197 5.71 7.23 28.06
C ASN A 197 6.95 7.78 27.34
N LYS A 198 7.13 7.46 26.05
CA LYS A 198 8.20 8.05 25.20
C LYS A 198 8.09 9.57 25.10
N ALA A 199 6.86 10.09 25.10
CA ALA A 199 6.56 11.51 25.11
C ALA A 199 6.70 12.19 26.49
N GLY A 200 7.21 11.46 27.49
CA GLY A 200 7.43 11.94 28.85
C GLY A 200 6.20 11.90 29.75
N GLY A 201 5.04 11.51 29.23
CA GLY A 201 3.76 11.53 29.94
C GLY A 201 2.91 12.76 29.64
N ALA A 202 1.64 12.69 30.03
CA ALA A 202 0.68 13.78 29.88
C ALA A 202 0.92 14.89 30.92
N THR A 203 0.55 16.13 30.59
CA THR A 203 0.64 17.25 31.54
C THR A 203 -0.47 17.15 32.60
N ASN A 204 -0.33 17.89 33.71
CA ASN A 204 -1.37 17.98 34.74
C ASN A 204 -2.68 18.64 34.25
N TYR A 205 -2.65 19.28 33.07
CA TYR A 205 -3.81 19.90 32.45
C TYR A 205 -4.45 19.01 31.38
N ALA A 206 -3.89 17.83 31.13
CA ALA A 206 -4.39 16.92 30.12
C ALA A 206 -5.72 16.29 30.51
N TYR A 207 -6.65 16.20 29.57
CA TYR A 207 -7.89 15.45 29.73
C TYR A 207 -7.80 14.11 28.98
N LEU A 208 -7.26 13.10 29.66
CA LEU A 208 -6.96 11.79 29.07
C LEU A 208 -8.18 11.07 28.49
N ARG A 209 -9.35 11.19 29.13
CA ARG A 209 -10.61 10.59 28.63
C ARG A 209 -11.07 11.22 27.31
N GLY A 210 -10.67 12.46 27.06
CA GLY A 210 -10.93 13.16 25.81
C GLY A 210 -9.92 12.88 24.70
N ALA A 211 -8.89 12.07 24.96
CA ALA A 211 -7.88 11.74 23.97
C ALA A 211 -8.51 11.06 22.75
N LYS A 212 -8.01 11.41 21.57
CA LYS A 212 -8.50 10.93 20.29
C LYS A 212 -7.37 10.32 19.49
N LEU A 213 -7.62 9.15 18.92
CA LEU A 213 -6.74 8.52 17.93
C LEU A 213 -7.31 8.75 16.53
N THR A 214 -6.53 9.38 15.68
CA THR A 214 -6.81 9.51 14.25
C THR A 214 -5.89 8.57 13.49
N ARG A 215 -6.47 7.72 12.64
CA ARG A 215 -5.78 6.63 11.96
C ARG A 215 -6.00 6.70 10.46
N VAL A 216 -4.94 6.43 9.70
CA VAL A 216 -4.99 6.32 8.24
C VAL A 216 -5.70 5.02 7.85
N ALA A 217 -6.70 5.12 6.98
CA ALA A 217 -7.50 3.99 6.51
C ALA A 217 -6.70 3.13 5.51
N ASN A 218 -6.67 1.82 5.75
CA ASN A 218 -6.16 0.89 4.75
C ASN A 218 -7.17 0.68 3.60
N ALA A 219 -6.73 0.05 2.51
CA ALA A 219 -7.56 -0.17 1.32
C ALA A 219 -8.90 -0.89 1.62
N SER A 220 -8.91 -1.83 2.56
CA SER A 220 -10.12 -2.55 2.95
C SER A 220 -11.09 -1.70 3.77
N GLU A 221 -10.57 -0.87 4.69
CA GLU A 221 -11.33 0.09 5.49
C GLU A 221 -11.93 1.17 4.58
N LYS A 222 -11.13 1.72 3.66
CA LYS A 222 -11.58 2.71 2.66
C LYS A 222 -12.69 2.17 1.77
N LYS A 223 -12.57 0.91 1.31
CA LYS A 223 -13.62 0.24 0.53
C LYS A 223 -14.91 0.12 1.33
N ARG A 224 -14.85 -0.33 2.60
CA ARG A 224 -16.03 -0.43 3.47
C ARG A 224 -16.69 0.93 3.69
N MET A 225 -15.91 1.98 3.96
CA MET A 225 -16.43 3.34 4.10
C MET A 225 -17.13 3.80 2.81
N GLY A 226 -16.51 3.58 1.65
CA GLY A 226 -17.12 3.88 0.36
C GLY A 226 -18.42 3.12 0.10
N ASP A 227 -18.49 1.85 0.48
CA ASP A 227 -19.71 1.04 0.36
C ASP A 227 -20.83 1.59 1.26
N VAL A 228 -20.52 1.98 2.50
CA VAL A 228 -21.47 2.61 3.43
C VAL A 228 -21.97 3.94 2.87
N ILE A 229 -21.07 4.81 2.40
CA ILE A 229 -21.46 6.10 1.82
C ILE A 229 -22.36 5.89 0.60
N ARG A 230 -22.03 4.94 -0.29
CA ARG A 230 -22.86 4.61 -1.46
C ARG A 230 -24.27 4.15 -1.07
N LEU A 231 -24.39 3.33 -0.02
CA LEU A 231 -25.69 2.91 0.51
C LEU A 231 -26.46 4.10 1.07
N MET A 232 -25.78 4.97 1.83
CA MET A 232 -26.41 6.17 2.37
C MET A 232 -26.84 7.13 1.24
N SER A 233 -26.03 7.33 0.20
CA SER A 233 -26.36 8.18 -0.96
C SER A 233 -27.61 7.69 -1.67
N ARG A 234 -27.80 6.37 -1.77
CA ARG A 234 -29.04 5.78 -2.31
C ARG A 234 -30.27 6.06 -1.45
N GLN A 235 -30.12 6.14 -0.12
CA GLN A 235 -31.23 6.39 0.80
C GLN A 235 -31.57 7.89 0.94
N LEU A 236 -30.57 8.75 0.98
CA LEU A 236 -30.73 10.19 1.27
C LEU A 236 -30.66 11.08 0.02
N GLY A 237 -30.17 10.56 -1.10
CA GLY A 237 -29.93 11.30 -2.35
C GLY A 237 -28.58 12.03 -2.38
N GLU A 238 -28.01 12.20 -3.58
CA GLU A 238 -26.67 12.81 -3.75
C GLU A 238 -26.62 14.28 -3.31
N ALA A 239 -27.64 15.07 -3.62
CA ALA A 239 -27.71 16.47 -3.20
C ALA A 239 -27.70 16.63 -1.67
N MET A 240 -28.28 15.67 -0.96
CA MET A 240 -28.26 15.64 0.51
C MET A 240 -26.86 15.29 1.03
N MET A 241 -26.16 14.36 0.38
CA MET A 241 -24.79 13.98 0.75
C MET A 241 -23.78 15.09 0.56
N ASP A 242 -23.88 15.79 -0.57
CA ASP A 242 -22.98 16.91 -0.84
C ASP A 242 -23.24 18.06 0.14
N SER A 243 -24.51 18.31 0.48
CA SER A 243 -24.86 19.29 1.53
C SER A 243 -24.33 18.93 2.92
N LEU A 244 -24.13 17.63 3.22
CA LEU A 244 -23.56 17.17 4.49
C LEU A 244 -22.02 17.08 4.45
N GLY A 245 -21.40 17.27 3.28
CA GLY A 245 -19.95 17.13 3.11
C GLY A 245 -19.43 15.71 3.34
N VAL A 246 -20.29 14.69 3.28
CA VAL A 246 -19.90 13.30 3.60
C VAL A 246 -19.12 12.71 2.43
N ARG A 247 -17.81 12.53 2.64
CA ARG A 247 -16.89 11.97 1.65
C ARG A 247 -16.07 10.84 2.27
N VAL A 248 -15.49 10.00 1.42
CA VAL A 248 -14.53 8.99 1.88
C VAL A 248 -13.25 9.74 2.23
N GLU A 249 -13.02 9.94 3.52
CA GLU A 249 -11.76 10.50 4.02
C GLU A 249 -10.67 9.42 4.07
N ASP A 250 -9.42 9.85 3.99
CA ASP A 250 -8.24 8.98 4.12
C ASP A 250 -7.94 8.61 5.57
N THR A 251 -8.50 9.35 6.52
CA THR A 251 -8.34 9.13 7.95
C THR A 251 -9.69 8.92 8.62
N PHE A 252 -9.69 8.19 9.73
CA PHE A 252 -10.88 8.03 10.57
C PHE A 252 -10.49 8.09 12.06
N SER A 253 -11.49 8.36 12.89
CA SER A 253 -11.30 8.44 14.35
C SER A 253 -11.56 7.09 14.99
N VAL A 254 -10.66 6.68 15.88
CA VAL A 254 -10.80 5.51 16.73
C VAL A 254 -11.10 6.01 18.14
N GLY A 255 -12.24 5.58 18.71
CA GLY A 255 -12.57 5.88 20.09
C GLY A 255 -11.63 5.14 21.04
N ILE A 256 -10.89 5.88 21.86
CA ILE A 256 -9.92 5.33 22.82
C ILE A 256 -10.28 5.73 24.25
N ASP A 257 -9.77 4.96 25.21
CA ASP A 257 -9.81 5.28 26.64
C ASP A 257 -8.35 5.30 27.14
N LEU A 258 -7.69 6.44 26.95
CA LEU A 258 -6.27 6.59 27.23
C LEU A 258 -5.98 6.46 28.73
N GLU A 259 -6.89 6.93 29.58
CA GLU A 259 -6.80 6.77 31.04
C GLU A 259 -6.69 5.28 31.41
N LYS A 260 -7.57 4.43 30.87
CA LYS A 260 -7.48 2.98 31.11
C LYS A 260 -6.24 2.33 30.49
N ALA A 261 -5.80 2.80 29.33
CA ALA A 261 -4.59 2.30 28.68
C ALA A 261 -3.34 2.55 29.53
N LEU A 262 -3.23 3.73 30.14
CA LEU A 262 -2.11 4.09 31.01
C LEU A 262 -2.12 3.36 32.36
N VAL A 263 -3.31 3.10 32.92
CA VAL A 263 -3.45 2.36 34.18
C VAL A 263 -3.16 0.87 34.01
N ASN A 264 -3.52 0.29 32.86
CA ASN A 264 -3.28 -1.13 32.57
C ASN A 264 -2.62 -1.33 31.19
N PRO A 265 -1.30 -1.05 31.07
CA PRO A 265 -0.53 -1.26 29.84
C PRO A 265 -0.64 -2.70 29.34
N GLY A 266 -0.76 -2.88 28.02
CA GLY A 266 -0.99 -4.18 27.38
C GLY A 266 -2.43 -4.70 27.45
N GLY A 267 -3.32 -4.03 28.17
CA GLY A 267 -4.74 -4.36 28.25
C GLY A 267 -5.52 -4.11 26.95
N THR A 268 -6.82 -4.37 26.97
CA THR A 268 -7.69 -4.18 25.79
C THR A 268 -7.90 -2.72 25.40
N ALA A 269 -7.77 -1.80 26.35
CA ALA A 269 -7.83 -0.36 26.11
C ALA A 269 -6.53 0.22 25.52
N ASP A 270 -5.42 -0.51 25.68
CA ASP A 270 -4.10 -0.09 25.22
C ASP A 270 -3.85 -0.58 23.79
N ILE A 271 -4.44 0.15 22.84
CA ILE A 271 -4.50 -0.23 21.43
C ILE A 271 -3.10 -0.18 20.80
N VAL A 272 -2.81 -1.16 19.94
CA VAL A 272 -1.59 -1.19 19.12
C VAL A 272 -1.64 -0.09 18.05
N LEU A 273 -0.57 0.68 17.96
CA LEU A 273 -0.42 1.77 17.03
C LEU A 273 -0.11 1.28 15.61
N ARG A 274 -0.39 2.13 14.63
CA ARG A 274 -0.08 1.94 13.22
C ARG A 274 0.69 3.15 12.72
N GLU A 275 1.46 2.94 11.65
CA GLU A 275 2.09 4.02 10.91
C GLU A 275 1.09 5.12 10.55
N GLY A 276 1.46 6.37 10.84
CA GLY A 276 0.63 7.55 10.59
C GLY A 276 -0.48 7.80 11.61
N ASP A 277 -0.56 7.01 12.69
CA ASP A 277 -1.47 7.30 13.78
C ASP A 277 -1.12 8.64 14.46
N VAL A 278 -2.15 9.43 14.76
CA VAL A 278 -2.05 10.71 15.46
C VAL A 278 -2.90 10.66 16.73
N ILE A 279 -2.26 10.84 17.88
CA ILE A 279 -2.91 10.91 19.18
C ILE A 279 -2.98 12.37 19.60
N SER A 280 -4.20 12.90 19.70
CA SER A 280 -4.46 14.25 20.20
C SER A 280 -5.01 14.18 21.62
N ILE A 281 -4.33 14.81 22.56
CA ILE A 281 -4.73 14.89 23.96
C ILE A 281 -5.22 16.31 24.25
N PRO A 282 -6.53 16.53 24.45
CA PRO A 282 -7.05 17.86 24.69
C PRO A 282 -6.74 18.36 26.10
N LYS A 283 -6.84 19.68 26.26
CA LYS A 283 -6.80 20.33 27.57
C LYS A 283 -8.09 20.11 28.35
N ASN A 284 -7.93 19.85 29.64
CA ASN A 284 -9.04 19.87 30.58
C ASN A 284 -9.53 21.31 30.75
N ASN A 285 -10.63 21.63 30.09
CA ASN A 285 -11.24 22.95 30.13
C ASN A 285 -12.33 23.08 31.19
N ASN A 286 -12.70 22.01 31.90
CA ASN A 286 -13.78 21.99 32.90
C ASN A 286 -15.04 22.73 32.44
N THR A 287 -15.46 22.54 31.19
CA THR A 287 -16.68 23.15 30.63
C THR A 287 -17.63 22.10 30.06
N VAL A 288 -18.90 22.45 29.91
CA VAL A 288 -19.92 21.68 29.19
C VAL A 288 -20.54 22.60 28.16
N THR A 289 -20.60 22.14 26.91
CA THR A 289 -21.24 22.89 25.82
C THR A 289 -22.67 22.40 25.63
N ILE A 290 -23.62 23.33 25.47
CA ILE A 290 -25.02 23.04 25.24
C ILE A 290 -25.42 23.56 23.85
N ASN A 291 -25.84 22.65 22.98
CA ASN A 291 -26.16 22.94 21.59
C ASN A 291 -27.48 22.30 21.12
N GLY A 292 -27.97 22.77 19.96
CA GLY A 292 -29.17 22.29 19.30
C GLY A 292 -30.42 23.11 19.63
N ALA A 293 -31.54 22.42 19.85
CA ALA A 293 -32.86 23.00 20.10
C ALA A 293 -33.02 23.46 21.57
N VAL A 294 -32.20 24.45 21.94
CA VAL A 294 -32.23 25.18 23.21
C VAL A 294 -32.48 26.66 22.95
N MET A 295 -32.87 27.42 23.98
CA MET A 295 -33.17 28.85 23.80
C MET A 295 -31.93 29.65 23.38
N VAL A 296 -30.80 29.44 24.07
CA VAL A 296 -29.52 30.08 23.74
C VAL A 296 -28.40 29.03 23.87
N PRO A 297 -27.82 28.57 22.74
CA PRO A 297 -26.63 27.74 22.78
C PRO A 297 -25.47 28.45 23.49
N ASN A 298 -24.84 27.79 24.45
CA ASN A 298 -23.75 28.35 25.24
C ASN A 298 -22.83 27.26 25.81
N THR A 299 -21.68 27.70 26.33
CA THR A 299 -20.73 26.85 27.06
C THR A 299 -20.66 27.36 28.49
N VAL A 300 -20.78 26.46 29.46
CA VAL A 300 -20.80 26.79 30.89
C VAL A 300 -19.79 25.94 31.66
N SER A 301 -19.41 26.36 32.86
CA SER A 301 -18.50 25.59 33.71
C SER A 301 -19.10 24.24 34.10
N TYR A 302 -18.29 23.19 34.05
CA TYR A 302 -18.63 21.87 34.56
C TYR A 302 -18.65 21.90 36.08
N ILE A 303 -19.74 21.41 36.65
CA ILE A 303 -19.90 21.20 38.10
C ILE A 303 -20.13 19.70 38.31
N GLU A 304 -19.30 19.10 39.14
CA GLU A 304 -19.37 17.68 39.42
C GLU A 304 -20.69 17.32 40.10
N GLY A 305 -21.37 16.31 39.55
CA GLY A 305 -22.62 15.81 40.08
C GLY A 305 -23.85 16.63 39.72
N GLU A 306 -23.73 17.69 38.90
CA GLU A 306 -24.90 18.32 38.31
C GLU A 306 -25.56 17.43 37.25
N ASN A 307 -26.86 17.60 37.08
CA ASN A 307 -27.65 16.81 36.16
C ASN A 307 -27.87 17.54 34.82
N ILE A 308 -28.43 16.85 33.84
CA ILE A 308 -28.62 17.45 32.51
C ILE A 308 -29.56 18.66 32.52
N ASP A 309 -30.56 18.66 33.40
CA ASP A 309 -31.55 19.73 33.44
C ASP A 309 -30.95 21.02 34.02
N TYR A 310 -29.96 20.92 34.93
CA TYR A 310 -29.15 22.06 35.36
C TYR A 310 -28.51 22.77 34.16
N TYR A 311 -27.75 22.04 33.34
CA TYR A 311 -27.06 22.60 32.18
C TYR A 311 -28.03 23.15 31.13
N LEU A 312 -29.17 22.48 30.91
CA LEU A 312 -30.19 22.96 29.98
C LEU A 312 -30.87 24.23 30.46
N ASN A 313 -31.07 24.41 31.77
CA ASN A 313 -31.60 25.65 32.33
C ASN A 313 -30.61 26.82 32.17
N GLN A 314 -29.29 26.55 32.24
CA GLN A 314 -28.27 27.56 31.93
C GLN A 314 -28.33 28.05 30.47
N ALA A 315 -28.88 27.23 29.57
CA ALA A 315 -29.15 27.58 28.17
C ALA A 315 -30.53 28.23 27.96
N GLY A 316 -31.20 28.65 29.04
CA GLY A 316 -32.57 29.19 29.01
C GLY A 316 -33.66 28.13 28.82
N GLY A 317 -33.32 26.85 28.93
CA GLY A 317 -34.22 25.73 28.71
C GLY A 317 -34.34 25.33 27.23
N TYR A 318 -35.38 24.56 26.95
CA TYR A 318 -35.63 24.03 25.61
C TYR A 318 -36.30 25.07 24.70
N SER A 319 -35.94 25.08 23.42
CA SER A 319 -36.72 25.80 22.41
C SER A 319 -38.08 25.11 22.15
N GLU A 320 -39.05 25.81 21.57
CA GLU A 320 -40.40 25.27 21.30
C GLU A 320 -40.38 24.01 20.41
N ASN A 321 -39.46 24.00 19.44
CA ASN A 321 -39.26 22.91 18.52
C ASN A 321 -38.35 21.81 19.09
N ALA A 322 -37.99 21.78 20.36
CA ALA A 322 -37.08 20.78 20.93
C ALA A 322 -37.72 19.39 21.09
N LYS A 323 -36.98 18.34 20.75
CA LYS A 323 -37.34 16.94 20.99
C LYS A 323 -36.73 16.44 22.30
N LYS A 324 -37.37 16.83 23.40
CA LYS A 324 -36.91 16.62 24.80
C LYS A 324 -36.57 15.17 25.17
N SER A 325 -37.16 14.17 24.50
CA SER A 325 -37.00 12.75 24.81
C SER A 325 -35.76 12.08 24.19
N LYS A 326 -35.01 12.77 23.31
CA LYS A 326 -33.87 12.21 22.58
C LYS A 326 -32.61 13.07 22.73
N LYS A 327 -32.23 13.41 23.96
CA LYS A 327 -30.99 14.15 24.25
C LYS A 327 -29.78 13.23 24.09
N PHE A 328 -28.67 13.77 23.59
CA PHE A 328 -27.41 13.05 23.42
C PHE A 328 -26.27 13.82 24.07
N ILE A 329 -25.23 13.11 24.52
CA ILE A 329 -23.97 13.67 24.98
C ILE A 329 -22.88 13.20 24.01
N VAL A 330 -22.09 14.12 23.51
CA VAL A 330 -20.91 13.88 22.69
C VAL A 330 -19.67 14.18 23.53
N TYR A 331 -18.79 13.21 23.67
CA TYR A 331 -17.54 13.35 24.42
C TYR A 331 -16.41 13.86 23.50
N MET A 332 -15.35 14.43 24.08
CA MET A 332 -14.21 14.96 23.32
C MET A 332 -13.48 13.90 22.49
N ASN A 333 -13.51 12.64 22.93
CA ASN A 333 -12.97 11.50 22.18
C ASN A 333 -13.88 11.03 21.01
N GLY A 334 -15.00 11.72 20.77
CA GLY A 334 -15.96 11.44 19.71
C GLY A 334 -17.02 10.38 20.06
N GLN A 335 -17.00 9.79 21.25
CA GLN A 335 -18.05 8.87 21.68
C GLN A 335 -19.39 9.61 21.86
N VAL A 336 -20.50 8.95 21.50
CA VAL A 336 -21.85 9.51 21.62
C VAL A 336 -22.71 8.60 22.48
N THR A 337 -23.38 9.16 23.48
CA THR A 337 -24.31 8.42 24.33
C THR A 337 -25.68 9.07 24.40
N LYS A 338 -26.73 8.26 24.46
CA LYS A 338 -28.07 8.76 24.77
C LYS A 338 -28.15 9.04 26.27
N VAL A 339 -28.76 10.16 26.62
CA VAL A 339 -29.02 10.52 28.02
C VAL A 339 -29.99 9.51 28.65
N LYS A 340 -29.61 8.95 29.80
CA LYS A 340 -30.40 8.01 30.60
C LYS A 340 -30.71 8.63 31.96
N GLY A 341 -31.96 8.54 32.41
CA GLY A 341 -32.40 9.11 33.68
C GLY A 341 -32.10 10.62 33.75
N SER A 342 -31.46 11.05 34.85
CA SER A 342 -31.03 12.44 35.05
C SER A 342 -29.73 12.82 34.32
N GLY A 343 -29.03 11.86 33.70
CA GLY A 343 -27.77 12.10 32.99
C GLY A 343 -26.56 12.43 33.88
N LYS A 344 -26.73 12.57 35.21
CA LYS A 344 -25.69 13.01 36.16
C LYS A 344 -24.35 12.25 36.07
N LYS A 345 -24.39 10.93 35.84
CA LYS A 345 -23.18 10.08 35.74
C LYS A 345 -22.55 10.08 34.34
N GLN A 346 -23.16 10.75 33.37
CA GLN A 346 -22.73 10.74 31.97
C GLN A 346 -22.10 12.08 31.55
N ILE A 347 -22.22 13.13 32.36
CA ILE A 347 -21.67 14.45 32.04
C ILE A 347 -20.22 14.45 32.49
N GLU A 348 -19.33 14.81 31.58
CA GLU A 348 -17.89 14.86 31.79
C GLU A 348 -17.34 16.21 31.28
N PRO A 349 -16.20 16.69 31.81
CA PRO A 349 -15.54 17.87 31.27
C PRO A 349 -15.33 17.81 29.76
N GLY A 350 -15.61 18.92 29.08
CA GLY A 350 -15.49 19.09 27.65
C GLY A 350 -16.57 18.39 26.81
N CYS A 351 -17.57 17.74 27.45
CA CYS A 351 -18.65 17.13 26.70
C CYS A 351 -19.64 18.16 26.13
N GLU A 352 -20.37 17.75 25.11
CA GLU A 352 -21.39 18.54 24.44
C GLU A 352 -22.76 17.87 24.59
N ILE A 353 -23.71 18.59 25.20
CA ILE A 353 -25.10 18.19 25.31
C ILE A 353 -25.85 18.68 24.09
N ILE A 354 -26.40 17.75 23.31
CA ILE A 354 -27.12 18.05 22.09
C ILE A 354 -28.61 17.72 22.24
N VAL A 355 -29.44 18.74 22.04
CA VAL A 355 -30.89 18.61 21.99
C VAL A 355 -31.36 18.64 20.53
N PRO A 356 -31.91 17.55 19.99
CA PRO A 356 -32.44 17.56 18.63
C PRO A 356 -33.72 18.41 18.53
N SER A 357 -33.98 18.96 17.36
CA SER A 357 -35.27 19.55 17.03
C SER A 357 -36.31 18.46 16.64
N LYS A 358 -37.60 18.78 16.80
CA LYS A 358 -38.74 18.01 16.29
C LYS A 358 -38.71 18.16 14.77
N ALA A 359 -38.78 17.03 14.07
CA ALA A 359 -38.80 17.04 12.60
C ALA A 359 -40.01 17.83 12.09
N LYS A 360 -39.78 18.98 11.44
CA LYS A 360 -40.78 19.57 10.54
C LYS A 360 -40.68 18.86 9.19
N LYS A 361 -41.84 18.56 8.57
CA LYS A 361 -41.92 18.01 7.22
C LYS A 361 -41.18 18.94 6.26
N ARG A 362 -40.15 18.40 5.60
CA ARG A 362 -39.32 18.97 4.51
C ARG A 362 -38.61 20.30 4.84
N THR A 363 -37.29 20.28 4.65
CA THR A 363 -36.43 21.44 4.37
C THR A 363 -36.00 22.30 5.56
N ASN A 364 -34.87 21.94 6.19
CA ASN A 364 -33.74 22.87 6.46
C ASN A 364 -32.58 22.14 7.17
N ILE A 365 -31.83 21.31 6.45
CA ILE A 365 -30.57 20.75 6.97
C ILE A 365 -29.36 21.62 6.54
N GLY A 366 -29.51 22.45 5.51
CA GLY A 366 -28.45 23.36 5.04
C GLY A 366 -28.05 24.47 6.03
N ASN A 367 -28.91 24.86 6.97
CA ASN A 367 -28.60 25.90 7.96
C ASN A 367 -27.84 25.36 9.20
N ILE A 368 -27.61 24.05 9.30
CA ILE A 368 -27.00 23.39 10.48
C ILE A 368 -25.46 23.52 10.48
N LEU A 369 -24.85 23.81 9.33
CA LEU A 369 -23.39 23.83 9.16
C LEU A 369 -22.72 25.17 9.51
N GLY A 370 -23.47 26.25 9.70
CA GLY A 370 -22.92 27.61 9.86
C GLY A 370 -22.29 27.95 11.21
N TYR A 371 -22.50 27.14 12.26
CA TYR A 371 -22.09 27.44 13.64
C TYR A 371 -21.35 26.31 14.36
N ALA A 372 -20.93 25.27 13.62
CA ALA A 372 -20.58 23.99 14.20
C ALA A 372 -19.06 23.77 14.29
N THR A 373 -18.51 23.61 15.51
CA THR A 373 -17.20 22.96 15.68
C THR A 373 -17.28 21.52 15.15
N THR A 374 -16.15 20.93 14.78
CA THR A 374 -16.05 19.56 14.22
C THR A 374 -16.76 18.48 15.06
N PHE A 375 -16.98 18.69 16.35
CA PHE A 375 -17.71 17.77 17.23
C PHE A 375 -19.23 17.97 17.19
N SER A 376 -19.67 19.24 17.12
CA SER A 376 -21.10 19.57 16.99
C SER A 376 -21.68 19.12 15.64
N THR A 377 -20.89 19.08 14.56
CA THR A 377 -21.32 18.53 13.26
C THR A 377 -21.63 17.04 13.34
N LEU A 378 -20.76 16.24 13.98
CA LEU A 378 -20.98 14.79 14.19
C LEU A 378 -22.23 14.54 15.04
N GLY A 379 -22.35 15.25 16.16
CA GLY A 379 -23.51 15.14 17.03
C GLY A 379 -24.82 15.55 16.38
N MET A 380 -24.81 16.60 15.56
CA MET A 380 -25.98 17.05 14.79
C MET A 380 -26.32 16.10 13.63
N MET A 381 -25.32 15.48 12.99
CA MET A 381 -25.56 14.41 12.01
C MET A 381 -26.22 13.20 12.66
N VAL A 382 -25.71 12.72 13.80
CA VAL A 382 -26.32 11.62 14.57
C VAL A 382 -27.75 11.97 14.98
N ALA A 383 -27.98 13.18 15.48
CA ALA A 383 -29.31 13.68 15.85
C ALA A 383 -30.27 13.71 14.64
N SER A 384 -29.78 14.11 13.46
CA SER A 384 -30.55 14.16 12.21
C SER A 384 -30.90 12.75 11.71
N ILE A 385 -29.92 11.83 11.70
CA ILE A 385 -30.12 10.42 11.36
C ILE A 385 -31.11 9.77 12.33
N ALA A 386 -30.98 10.01 13.64
CA ALA A 386 -31.90 9.50 14.66
C ALA A 386 -33.33 10.07 14.56
N ASN A 387 -33.50 11.18 13.84
CA ASN A 387 -34.79 11.73 13.46
C ASN A 387 -35.34 11.13 12.16
N LEU A 388 -34.49 10.71 11.22
CA LEU A 388 -34.86 10.10 9.94
C LEU A 388 -35.25 8.60 10.05
N ILE A 389 -34.61 7.85 10.96
CA ILE A 389 -34.84 6.39 11.14
C ILE A 389 -36.23 6.05 11.75
N LYS A 390 -37.07 7.05 12.05
CA LYS A 390 -38.48 6.80 12.40
C LYS A 390 -39.43 7.49 11.43
N LYS A 391 -39.76 6.74 10.36
CA LYS A 391 -41.10 6.70 9.78
C LYS A 391 -41.63 5.29 9.93
#